data_AF-A0A1A0XXS0-F1
#
_entry.id   AF-A0A1A0XXS0-F1
#
_cell.length_a   1.000
_cell.length_b   1.000
_cell.length_c   1.000
_cell.angle_alpha   90.00
_cell.angle_beta   90.00
_cell.angle_gamma   90.00
#
_symmetry.space_group_name_H-M   'P 1'
#
loop_
_entity.id
_entity.type
_entity.pdbx_description
1 polymer ?
#
loop_
_entity_poly.entity_id
_entity_poly.type
_entity_poly.pdbx_seq_one_letter_code
_entity_poly.pdbx_strand_id
1 'polypeptide(L)'
;MGFTSRDMYAEVVDSDLLRRALRRSGLSYQELADEATSELRRIARSERRKRRDDGVPDGVSKSLVERLVNQRTKTTHELRAIAIERSLGVTDGDLFAPRMLHGAHAVPRSA
;
A
#
# COMPACT_ATOMS: atom_id res chain seq x y z
N MET A 1 -4.05 -8.48 19.93
CA MET A 1 -3.90 -7.03 19.69
C MET A 1 -4.83 -6.62 18.55
N GLY A 2 -5.89 -5.88 18.88
CA GLY A 2 -6.88 -5.40 17.92
C GLY A 2 -6.28 -4.29 17.06
N PHE A 3 -6.35 -4.45 15.74
CA PHE A 3 -6.13 -3.35 14.80
C PHE A 3 -7.37 -2.47 14.90
N THR A 4 -7.35 -1.51 15.82
CA THR A 4 -8.34 -0.42 15.85
C THR A 4 -7.93 0.60 14.80
N SER A 5 -8.86 0.90 13.89
CA SER A 5 -8.85 1.85 12.76
C SER A 5 -8.12 3.19 12.98
N ARG A 6 -6.80 3.19 13.13
CA ARG A 6 -5.97 4.40 13.15
C ARG A 6 -4.95 4.32 12.04
N ASP A 7 -5.20 5.15 11.02
CA ASP A 7 -4.28 5.51 9.95
C ASP A 7 -4.08 4.47 8.83
N MET A 8 -5.17 4.12 8.15
CA MET A 8 -5.19 3.24 6.98
C MET A 8 -4.53 3.82 5.71
N TYR A 9 -3.66 4.82 5.82
CA TYR A 9 -3.02 5.48 4.69
C TYR A 9 -1.52 5.24 4.69
N ALA A 10 -0.97 5.00 3.51
CA ALA A 10 0.45 4.92 3.27
C ALA A 10 0.89 6.01 2.27
N GLU A 11 2.09 6.53 2.47
CA GLU A 11 2.70 7.57 1.64
C GLU A 11 3.87 7.00 0.86
N VAL A 12 4.00 7.37 -0.42
CA VAL A 12 5.15 7.02 -1.25
C VAL A 12 6.40 7.70 -0.66
N VAL A 13 7.34 6.92 -0.17
CA VAL A 13 8.60 7.41 0.40
C VAL A 13 9.64 7.62 -0.68
N ASP A 14 9.68 6.73 -1.67
CA ASP A 14 10.61 6.80 -2.79
C ASP A 14 9.90 6.58 -4.13
N SER A 15 9.54 7.69 -4.76
CA SER A 15 8.89 7.68 -6.08
C SER A 15 9.83 7.27 -7.22
N ASP A 16 11.14 7.43 -7.06
CA ASP A 16 12.11 7.02 -8.09
C ASP A 16 12.35 5.52 -8.02
N LEU A 17 12.38 4.95 -6.81
CA LEU A 17 12.36 3.50 -6.61
C LEU A 17 11.08 2.89 -7.16
N LEU A 18 9.91 3.52 -6.95
CA LEU A 18 8.64 3.06 -7.53
C LEU A 18 8.70 3.02 -9.06
N ARG A 19 9.22 4.08 -9.70
CA ARG A 19 9.42 4.12 -11.16
C ARG A 19 10.40 3.05 -11.64
N ARG A 20 11.50 2.84 -10.92
CA ARG A 20 12.51 1.82 -11.26
C ARG A 20 11.94 0.41 -11.11
N ALA A 21 11.19 0.15 -10.04
CA ALA A 21 10.53 -1.13 -9.81
C ALA A 21 9.51 -1.44 -10.92
N LEU A 22 8.69 -0.46 -11.30
CA LEU A 22 7.76 -0.61 -12.42
C LEU A 22 8.47 -0.85 -13.76
N ARG A 23 9.56 -0.12 -14.03
CA ARG A 23 10.34 -0.36 -15.26
C ARG A 23 11.00 -1.74 -15.27
N ARG A 24 11.42 -2.25 -14.11
CA ARG A 24 12.02 -3.58 -13.96
C ARG A 24 11.00 -4.69 -14.12
N SER A 25 9.78 -4.51 -13.62
CA SER A 25 8.72 -5.50 -13.76
C SER A 25 8.20 -5.61 -15.19
N GLY A 26 8.39 -4.57 -16.00
CA GLY A 26 7.93 -4.54 -17.40
C GLY A 26 6.41 -4.38 -17.54
N LEU A 27 5.70 -4.12 -16.45
CA LEU A 27 4.24 -3.97 -16.43
C LEU A 27 3.83 -2.57 -16.91
N SER A 28 2.74 -2.52 -17.67
CA SER A 28 2.01 -1.27 -17.91
C SER A 28 1.27 -0.81 -16.65
N TYR A 29 0.81 0.45 -16.63
CA TYR A 29 0.00 0.96 -15.51
C TYR A 29 -1.31 0.18 -15.31
N GLN A 30 -1.86 -0.39 -16.40
CA GLN A 30 -3.07 -1.20 -16.33
C GLN A 30 -2.76 -2.57 -15.73
N GLU A 31 -1.72 -3.25 -16.22
CA GLU A 31 -1.32 -4.58 -15.71
C GLU A 31 -0.92 -4.52 -14.24
N LEU A 32 -0.19 -3.48 -13.81
CA LEU A 32 0.10 -3.28 -12.40
C LEU A 32 -1.18 -3.09 -11.56
N ALA A 33 -2.18 -2.37 -12.07
CA ALA A 33 -3.44 -2.18 -11.37
C ALA A 33 -4.23 -3.48 -11.24
N ASP A 34 -4.23 -4.31 -12.28
CA ASP A 34 -4.91 -5.60 -12.30
C ASP A 34 -4.22 -6.61 -11.36
N GLU A 35 -2.88 -6.67 -11.40
CA GLU A 35 -2.09 -7.54 -10.53
C GLU A 35 -2.21 -7.12 -9.07
N ALA A 36 -2.13 -5.81 -8.79
CA ALA A 36 -2.32 -5.28 -7.44
C ALA A 36 -3.76 -5.50 -6.95
N THR A 37 -4.76 -5.47 -7.83
CA THR A 37 -6.14 -5.80 -7.46
C THR A 37 -6.28 -7.29 -7.11
N SER A 38 -5.59 -8.18 -7.84
CA SER A 38 -5.54 -9.61 -7.54
C SER A 38 -4.92 -9.88 -6.16
N GLU A 39 -3.79 -9.23 -5.87
CA GLU A 39 -3.12 -9.30 -4.56
C GLU A 39 -3.98 -8.70 -3.45
N LEU A 40 -4.61 -7.56 -3.69
CA LEU A 40 -5.50 -6.93 -2.72
C LEU A 40 -6.67 -7.85 -2.36
N ARG A 41 -7.22 -8.60 -3.31
CA ARG A 41 -8.26 -9.61 -3.03
C ARG A 41 -7.73 -10.79 -2.22
N ARG A 42 -6.46 -11.17 -2.35
CA ARG A 42 -5.82 -12.19 -1.48
C ARG A 42 -5.70 -11.66 -0.06
N ILE A 43 -5.24 -10.43 0.10
CA ILE A 43 -5.12 -9.74 1.40
C ILE A 43 -6.50 -9.59 2.05
N ALA A 44 -7.50 -9.09 1.31
CA ALA A 44 -8.88 -8.92 1.76
C ALA A 44 -9.47 -10.21 2.32
N ARG A 45 -9.24 -11.35 1.64
CA ARG A 45 -9.68 -12.66 2.11
C ARG A 45 -9.01 -13.06 3.42
N SER A 46 -7.73 -12.75 3.58
CA SER A 46 -7.00 -12.98 4.83
C SER A 46 -7.56 -12.11 5.97
N GLU A 47 -7.78 -10.81 5.72
CA GLU A 47 -8.29 -9.89 6.74
C GLU A 47 -9.73 -10.21 7.16
N ARG A 48 -10.58 -10.63 6.21
CA ARG A 48 -11.93 -11.14 6.51
C ARG A 48 -11.91 -12.37 7.42
N ARG A 49 -10.97 -13.31 7.22
CA ARG A 49 -10.80 -14.47 8.12
C ARG A 49 -10.41 -14.05 9.54
N LYS A 50 -9.74 -12.90 9.68
CA LYS A 50 -9.33 -12.31 10.97
C LYS A 50 -10.39 -11.38 11.57
N ARG A 51 -11.56 -11.22 10.93
CA ARG A 51 -12.62 -10.26 11.30
C ARG A 51 -12.12 -8.81 11.31
N ARG A 52 -11.34 -8.46 10.28
CA ARG A 52 -10.75 -7.13 10.05
C ARG A 52 -11.07 -6.61 8.64
N ASP A 53 -12.28 -6.88 8.16
CA ASP A 53 -12.75 -6.51 6.83
C ASP A 53 -13.26 -5.06 6.73
N ASP A 54 -13.38 -4.36 7.85
CA ASP A 54 -13.74 -2.95 7.87
C ASP A 54 -12.65 -2.09 7.21
N GLY A 55 -13.04 -1.39 6.13
CA GLY A 55 -12.17 -0.45 5.42
C GLY A 55 -11.29 -1.05 4.34
N VAL A 56 -11.43 -2.34 4.01
CA VAL A 56 -10.64 -2.94 2.91
C VAL A 56 -11.07 -2.35 1.56
N PRO A 57 -10.15 -1.79 0.76
CA PRO A 57 -10.49 -1.21 -0.53
C PRO A 57 -10.87 -2.28 -1.57
N ASP A 58 -11.82 -1.97 -2.46
CA ASP A 58 -12.32 -2.91 -3.47
C ASP A 58 -11.30 -3.28 -4.57
N GLY A 59 -10.30 -2.42 -4.81
CA GLY A 59 -9.36 -2.57 -5.92
C GLY A 59 -8.35 -1.44 -6.02
N VAL A 60 -7.43 -1.58 -6.99
CA VAL A 60 -6.46 -0.58 -7.43
C VAL A 60 -6.80 -0.18 -8.86
N SER A 61 -6.96 1.12 -9.14
CA SER A 61 -7.25 1.60 -10.50
C SER A 61 -5.98 2.03 -11.22
N LYS A 62 -5.96 1.89 -12.56
CA LYS A 62 -4.89 2.44 -13.41
C LYS A 62 -4.62 3.92 -13.11
N SER A 63 -5.68 4.71 -12.94
CA SER A 63 -5.55 6.14 -12.66
C SER A 63 -4.85 6.43 -11.32
N LEU A 64 -4.97 5.54 -10.34
CA LEU A 64 -4.28 5.66 -9.06
C LEU A 64 -2.79 5.34 -9.23
N VAL A 65 -2.46 4.25 -9.92
CA VAL A 65 -1.08 3.86 -10.25
C VAL A 65 -0.38 5.01 -11.00
N GLU A 66 -1.02 5.53 -12.03
CA GLU A 66 -0.49 6.64 -12.82
C GLU A 66 -0.26 7.90 -11.96
N ARG A 67 -1.19 8.24 -11.06
CA ARG A 67 -1.03 9.38 -10.16
C ARG A 67 0.10 9.19 -9.15
N LEU A 68 0.30 7.97 -8.64
CA LEU A 68 1.39 7.66 -7.71
C LEU A 68 2.76 7.73 -8.41
N VAL A 69 2.90 7.09 -9.57
CA VAL A 69 4.14 7.08 -10.36
C VAL A 69 4.52 8.48 -10.84
N ASN A 70 3.53 9.29 -11.24
CA ASN A 70 3.74 10.67 -11.68
C ASN A 70 3.77 11.68 -10.52
N GLN A 71 3.81 11.23 -9.26
CA GLN A 71 3.84 12.07 -8.06
C GLN A 71 2.67 13.07 -7.95
N ARG A 72 1.56 12.83 -8.65
CA ARG A 72 0.33 13.65 -8.58
C ARG A 72 -0.46 13.38 -7.31
N THR A 73 -0.33 12.18 -6.76
CA THR A 73 -0.77 11.85 -5.40
C THR A 73 0.36 11.17 -4.67
N LYS A 74 0.52 11.46 -3.38
CA LYS A 74 1.54 10.83 -2.53
C LYS A 74 0.95 9.77 -1.61
N THR A 75 -0.35 9.82 -1.37
CA THR A 75 -1.02 8.95 -0.40
C THR A 75 -1.96 7.97 -1.09
N THR A 76 -2.05 6.77 -0.54
CA THR A 76 -3.01 5.73 -0.89
C THR A 76 -3.38 4.94 0.36
N HIS A 77 -4.33 4.02 0.25
CA HIS A 77 -4.67 3.12 1.34
C HIS A 77 -3.54 2.13 1.61
N GLU A 78 -3.24 1.80 2.86
CA GLU A 78 -2.14 0.89 3.25
C GLU A 78 -2.21 -0.46 2.53
N LEU A 79 -3.38 -1.11 2.54
CA LEU A 79 -3.55 -2.38 1.82
C LEU A 79 -3.33 -2.27 0.30
N ARG A 80 -3.62 -1.12 -0.31
CA ARG A 80 -3.31 -0.88 -1.73
C ARG A 80 -1.81 -0.71 -1.94
N ALA A 81 -1.13 -0.01 -1.03
CA ALA A 81 0.32 0.15 -1.06
C ALA A 81 1.03 -1.22 -0.98
N ILE A 82 0.66 -2.04 0.00
CA ILE A 82 1.19 -3.41 0.15
C ILE A 82 0.92 -4.24 -1.10
N ALA A 83 -0.29 -4.18 -1.65
CA ALA A 83 -0.61 -4.91 -2.87
C ALA A 83 0.27 -4.47 -4.06
N ILE A 84 0.52 -3.16 -4.21
CA ILE A 84 1.39 -2.62 -5.26
C ILE A 84 2.84 -3.07 -5.06
N GLU A 85 3.37 -3.05 -3.84
CA GLU A 85 4.73 -3.50 -3.52
C GLU A 85 4.93 -4.97 -3.89
N ARG A 86 3.98 -5.82 -3.48
CA ARG A 86 4.00 -7.26 -3.80
C ARG A 86 3.90 -7.52 -5.30
N SER A 87 3.04 -6.81 -6.02
CA SER A 87 2.96 -6.93 -7.49
C SER A 87 4.23 -6.48 -8.21
N LEU A 88 5.03 -5.61 -7.59
CA LEU A 88 6.33 -5.18 -8.10
C LEU A 88 7.49 -6.07 -7.62
N GLY A 89 7.22 -7.09 -6.79
CA GLY A 89 8.25 -7.95 -6.20
C GLY A 89 9.16 -7.21 -5.23
N VAL A 90 8.67 -6.14 -4.61
CA VAL A 90 9.38 -5.33 -3.63
C VAL A 90 8.91 -5.69 -2.22
N THR A 91 9.79 -5.55 -1.21
CA THR A 91 9.44 -5.84 0.18
C THR A 91 8.39 -4.86 0.69
N ASP A 92 7.41 -5.36 1.44
CA ASP A 92 6.39 -4.54 2.09
C ASP A 92 7.07 -3.43 2.94
N GLY A 93 6.79 -2.15 2.64
CA GLY A 93 7.34 -0.99 3.35
C GLY A 93 8.52 -0.27 2.68
N ASP A 94 9.08 -0.80 1.59
CA ASP A 94 10.22 -0.17 0.89
C ASP A 94 9.78 1.03 0.01
N LEU A 95 8.59 0.97 -0.60
CA LEU A 95 8.06 2.02 -1.47
C LEU A 95 7.09 2.92 -0.74
N PHE A 96 6.33 2.37 0.20
CA PHE A 96 5.29 3.06 0.93
C PHE A 96 5.47 2.92 2.44
N ALA A 97 5.50 4.03 3.16
CA ALA A 97 5.49 4.02 4.62
C ALA A 97 4.06 4.30 5.14
N PRO A 98 3.61 3.60 6.20
CA PRO A 98 2.38 3.94 6.88
C PRO A 98 2.46 5.37 7.41
N ARG A 99 1.47 6.20 7.06
CA ARG A 99 1.40 7.58 7.47
C ARG A 99 0.86 7.65 8.89
N MET A 100 1.74 7.48 9.88
CA MET A 100 1.40 7.76 11.26
C MET A 100 1.16 9.27 11.40
N LEU A 101 -0.09 9.70 11.58
CA LEU A 101 -0.35 11.06 12.02
C LEU A 101 0.23 11.16 13.44
N HIS A 102 1.33 11.90 13.59
CA HIS A 102 1.95 12.17 14.89
C HIS A 102 0.89 12.66 15.88
N GLY A 103 0.47 11.76 16.78
CA GLY A 103 -0.63 12.02 17.69
C GLY A 103 -1.01 10.83 18.58
N ALA A 104 -0.08 9.91 18.87
CA ALA A 104 -0.25 8.94 19.94
C ALA A 104 1.13 8.46 20.43
N HIS A 105 1.62 9.14 21.47
CA HIS A 105 2.67 8.72 22.41
C HIS A 105 3.71 7.71 21.91
N ALA A 106 4.91 8.21 21.62
CA ALA A 106 6.12 7.44 21.85
C ALA A 106 6.07 6.94 23.30
N VAL A 107 5.79 5.65 23.50
CA VAL A 107 6.08 4.99 24.77
C VAL A 107 7.58 4.71 24.72
N PRO A 108 8.42 5.36 25.54
CA PRO A 108 9.82 5.00 25.64
C PRO A 108 9.90 3.55 26.12
N ARG A 109 10.68 2.73 25.42
CA ARG A 109 11.12 1.44 25.95
C ARG A 109 12.00 1.73 27.16
N SER A 110 11.44 1.57 28.35
CA SER A 110 12.22 1.49 29.58
C SER A 110 13.07 0.23 29.54
N ALA A 111 14.35 0.40 29.91
CA ALA A 111 15.35 -0.64 30.10
C ALA A 111 14.96 -1.60 31.24
#